data_AF-A0A8T3R763-F1
#
_entry.id   AF-A0A8T3R763-F1
#
_cell.length_a   1.000
_cell.length_b   1.000
_cell.length_c   1.000
_cell.angle_alpha   90.00
_cell.angle_beta   90.00
_cell.angle_gamma   90.00
#
_symmetry.space_group_name_H-M   'P 1'
#
loop_
_entity.id
_entity.type
_entity.pdbx_description
1 polymer ?
#
loop_
_entity_poly.entity_id
_entity_poly.type
_entity_poly.pdbx_seq_one_letter_code
_entity_poly.pdbx_strand_id
1 'polypeptide(L)'
;MCRPSPFRRTTRARIDNPTPPHVTGCHLGFTNTVTMKITAGRRATRLTWVSMLICTNDGFTGIDSIRLPRFVGGTTARYTTAYDAGTEQNTELFDDIVPPCQGLIGGPGSGGTGTSDPTLAENGFIHHHQGIVGDADLDTATYGWRNPVAVIVVKRIR
;
A
#
# COMPACT_ATOMS: atom_id res chain seq x y z
N MET A 1 -23.00 35.25 -18.96
CA MET A 1 -22.48 34.03 -19.66
C MET A 1 -22.03 33.02 -18.61
N CYS A 2 -22.81 31.98 -18.33
CA CYS A 2 -22.36 30.85 -17.50
C CYS A 2 -21.41 29.98 -18.33
N ARG A 3 -20.12 29.96 -17.97
CA ARG A 3 -19.17 29.00 -18.55
C ARG A 3 -19.60 27.58 -18.14
N PRO A 4 -19.77 26.62 -19.06
CA PRO A 4 -20.02 25.24 -18.69
C PRO A 4 -18.86 24.73 -17.83
N SER A 5 -19.19 24.15 -16.67
CA SER A 5 -18.22 23.48 -15.82
C SER A 5 -17.45 22.43 -16.64
N PRO A 6 -16.11 22.36 -16.54
CA PRO A 6 -15.36 21.35 -17.27
C PRO A 6 -15.92 19.97 -16.91
N PHE A 7 -16.31 19.19 -17.92
CA PHE A 7 -16.81 17.83 -17.73
C PHE A 7 -15.77 17.00 -16.94
N ARG A 8 -16.02 16.82 -15.65
CA ARG A 8 -15.20 16.06 -14.72
C ARG A 8 -15.82 14.69 -14.49
N ARG A 9 -15.01 13.63 -14.50
CA ARG A 9 -15.41 12.29 -14.07
C ARG A 9 -15.07 12.12 -12.61
N THR A 10 -15.93 11.46 -11.84
CA THR A 10 -15.66 11.13 -10.45
C THR A 10 -15.66 9.62 -10.25
N THR A 11 -14.60 9.13 -9.62
CA THR A 11 -14.36 7.71 -9.35
C THR A 11 -14.11 7.52 -7.86
N ARG A 12 -14.59 6.41 -7.30
CA ARG A 12 -14.25 5.96 -5.95
C ARG A 12 -13.22 4.85 -6.05
N ALA A 13 -12.09 4.99 -5.36
CA ALA A 13 -11.12 3.91 -5.15
C ALA A 13 -11.26 3.41 -3.71
N ARG A 14 -11.29 2.09 -3.54
CA ARG A 14 -11.26 1.38 -2.26
C ARG A 14 -10.05 0.45 -2.28
N ILE A 15 -9.22 0.48 -1.24
CA ILE A 15 -8.14 -0.49 -1.02
C ILE A 15 -8.50 -1.29 0.21
N ASP A 16 -8.49 -2.62 0.10
CA ASP A 16 -8.65 -3.53 1.23
C ASP A 16 -7.37 -4.37 1.40
N ASN A 17 -6.73 -4.28 2.56
CA ASN A 17 -5.56 -5.10 2.93
C ASN A 17 -6.06 -6.33 3.73
N PRO A 18 -5.67 -7.58 3.41
CA PRO A 18 -5.94 -8.71 4.30
C PRO A 18 -5.38 -8.43 5.70
N THR A 19 -6.20 -8.65 6.72
CA THR A 19 -5.75 -8.66 8.11
C THR A 19 -4.67 -9.71 8.30
N PRO A 20 -3.54 -9.41 8.95
CA PRO A 20 -2.57 -10.43 9.32
C PRO A 20 -3.26 -11.51 10.18
N PRO A 21 -2.98 -12.81 9.94
CA PRO A 21 -3.73 -13.91 10.54
C PRO A 21 -3.65 -14.02 12.07
N HIS A 22 -2.83 -13.22 12.75
CA HIS A 22 -2.56 -13.39 14.19
C HIS A 22 -2.92 -12.21 15.10
N VAL A 23 -3.50 -11.13 14.60
CA VAL A 23 -3.93 -10.00 15.47
C VAL A 23 -5.39 -10.16 15.91
N THR A 24 -5.68 -11.23 16.67
CA THR A 24 -6.99 -11.36 17.32
C THR A 24 -6.98 -10.51 18.59
N GLY A 25 -7.68 -9.36 18.59
CA GLY A 25 -7.96 -8.58 19.80
C GLY A 25 -7.20 -7.27 19.98
N CYS A 26 -6.25 -6.91 19.08
CA CYS A 26 -5.72 -5.54 19.04
C CYS A 26 -6.48 -4.75 17.98
N HIS A 27 -7.51 -4.01 18.39
CA HIS A 27 -8.14 -3.01 17.53
C HIS A 27 -7.21 -1.80 17.46
N LEU A 28 -6.11 -1.96 16.73
CA LEU A 28 -5.25 -0.87 16.32
C LEU A 28 -6.14 0.02 15.46
N GLY A 29 -6.24 1.32 15.73
CA GLY A 29 -7.17 2.25 15.09
C GLY A 29 -6.99 2.46 13.57
N PHE A 30 -6.37 1.51 12.87
CA PHE A 30 -6.17 1.48 11.44
C PHE A 30 -7.29 0.68 10.78
N THR A 31 -7.97 1.33 9.84
CA THR A 31 -8.94 0.67 8.98
C THR A 31 -8.20 -0.15 7.93
N ASN A 32 -8.49 -1.44 7.82
CA ASN A 32 -8.00 -2.30 6.73
C ASN A 32 -8.55 -1.90 5.34
N THR A 33 -9.40 -0.86 5.31
CA THR A 33 -10.02 -0.30 4.13
C THR A 33 -9.80 1.21 4.07
N VAL A 34 -9.27 1.72 2.96
CA VAL A 34 -9.28 3.17 2.66
C VAL A 34 -10.16 3.43 1.45
N THR A 35 -11.03 4.45 1.54
CA THR A 35 -11.86 4.88 0.41
C THR A 35 -11.63 6.35 0.09
N MET A 36 -11.36 6.65 -1.18
CA MET A 36 -11.18 8.03 -1.67
C MET A 36 -11.97 8.31 -2.93
N LYS A 37 -12.30 9.58 -3.15
CA LYS A 37 -12.95 10.08 -4.37
C LYS A 37 -11.94 10.86 -5.21
N ILE A 38 -11.76 10.44 -6.45
CA ILE A 38 -10.85 11.07 -7.41
C ILE A 38 -11.68 11.75 -8.49
N THR A 39 -11.39 13.01 -8.78
CA THR A 39 -12.04 13.78 -9.84
C THR A 39 -11.02 14.15 -10.91
N ALA A 40 -11.23 13.70 -12.15
CA ALA A 40 -10.29 13.92 -13.24
C ALA A 40 -10.99 14.36 -14.54
N GLY A 41 -10.23 14.96 -15.47
CA GLY A 41 -10.75 15.35 -16.78
C GLY A 41 -11.08 14.14 -17.67
N ARG A 42 -11.91 14.33 -18.70
CA ARG A 42 -12.36 13.22 -19.59
C ARG A 42 -11.23 12.42 -20.25
N ARG A 43 -10.05 13.01 -20.42
CA ARG A 43 -8.87 12.37 -21.04
C ARG A 43 -8.07 11.48 -20.07
N ALA A 44 -8.27 11.62 -18.76
CA ALA A 44 -7.69 10.71 -17.78
C ALA A 44 -8.47 9.38 -17.81
N THR A 45 -7.89 8.39 -18.47
CA THR A 45 -8.53 7.07 -18.70
C THR A 45 -7.82 5.93 -17.97
N ARG A 46 -6.72 6.23 -17.28
CA ARG A 46 -5.92 5.26 -16.53
C ARG A 46 -5.68 5.74 -15.10
N LEU A 47 -5.41 4.79 -14.21
CA LEU A 47 -5.04 5.03 -12.82
C LEU A 47 -3.80 4.20 -12.49
N THR A 48 -2.80 4.87 -11.95
CA THR A 48 -1.70 4.28 -11.18
C THR A 48 -1.90 4.66 -9.73
N TRP A 49 -1.65 3.72 -8.83
CA TRP A 49 -1.75 3.94 -7.39
C TRP A 49 -0.77 3.02 -6.68
N VAL A 50 -0.12 3.55 -5.64
CA VAL A 50 0.82 2.82 -4.78
C VAL A 50 0.50 3.13 -3.32
N SER A 51 0.81 2.18 -2.44
CA SER A 51 0.85 2.35 -0.99
C SER A 51 1.97 1.54 -0.42
N MET A 52 2.66 2.14 0.53
CA MET A 52 3.62 1.46 1.39
C MET A 52 2.92 0.31 2.13
N LEU A 53 3.61 -0.81 2.26
CA LEU A 53 3.26 -1.85 3.21
C LEU A 53 3.83 -1.43 4.56
N ILE A 54 2.98 -1.32 5.58
CA ILE A 54 3.50 -1.03 6.92
C ILE A 54 4.23 -2.29 7.41
N CYS A 55 5.27 -2.09 8.21
CA CYS A 55 6.19 -3.14 8.67
C CYS A 55 7.22 -3.61 7.65
N THR A 56 7.59 -2.72 6.73
CA THR A 56 8.75 -2.84 5.84
C THR A 56 9.51 -1.50 5.84
N ASN A 57 10.77 -1.50 5.41
CA ASN A 57 11.60 -0.31 5.14
C ASN A 57 11.11 0.41 3.87
N ASP A 58 11.06 -0.29 2.71
CA ASP A 58 10.67 0.31 1.44
C ASP A 58 9.66 -0.53 0.61
N GLY A 59 9.10 -1.57 1.23
CA GLY A 59 8.06 -2.40 0.64
C GLY A 59 6.76 -1.64 0.34
N PHE A 60 6.17 -1.92 -0.82
CA PHE A 60 4.93 -1.30 -1.29
C PHE A 60 4.07 -2.25 -2.12
N THR A 61 2.83 -1.86 -2.36
CA THR A 61 1.92 -2.54 -3.28
C THR A 61 1.18 -1.52 -4.14
N GLY A 62 0.67 -1.94 -5.30
CA GLY A 62 -0.01 -1.01 -6.18
C GLY A 62 -0.52 -1.59 -7.49
N ILE A 63 -1.08 -0.69 -8.29
CA ILE A 63 -1.53 -0.90 -9.66
C ILE A 63 -0.83 0.11 -10.55
N ASP A 64 -0.37 -0.35 -11.72
CA ASP A 64 0.15 0.55 -12.75
C ASP A 64 -0.83 0.63 -13.93
N SER A 65 -1.20 1.86 -14.27
CA SER A 65 -1.82 2.23 -15.53
C SER A 65 -3.10 1.45 -15.88
N ILE A 66 -3.88 1.00 -14.90
CA ILE A 66 -5.11 0.24 -15.16
C ILE A 66 -6.17 1.13 -15.82
N ARG A 67 -6.97 0.57 -16.72
CA ARG A 67 -8.05 1.32 -17.36
C ARG A 67 -9.18 1.62 -16.36
N LEU A 68 -9.59 2.89 -16.29
CA LEU A 68 -10.74 3.33 -15.49
C LEU A 68 -12.07 2.83 -16.09
N PRO A 69 -13.08 2.48 -15.28
CA PRO A 69 -14.39 2.08 -15.78
C PRO A 69 -15.03 3.14 -16.68
N ARG A 70 -15.57 2.71 -17.83
CA ARG A 70 -16.08 3.62 -18.86
C ARG A 70 -17.47 4.16 -18.57
N PHE A 71 -18.30 3.44 -17.85
CA PHE A 71 -19.71 3.80 -17.60
C PHE A 71 -19.95 4.05 -16.11
N VAL A 72 -20.90 4.93 -15.78
CA VAL A 72 -21.29 5.16 -14.38
C VAL A 72 -21.83 3.84 -13.80
N GLY A 73 -21.40 3.51 -12.58
CA GLY A 73 -21.67 2.21 -11.95
C GLY A 73 -20.65 1.11 -12.31
N GLY A 74 -19.90 1.27 -13.40
CA GLY A 74 -18.86 0.32 -13.79
C GLY A 74 -17.74 0.21 -12.75
N THR A 75 -17.23 -1.01 -12.57
CA THR A 75 -16.25 -1.35 -11.53
C THR A 75 -15.11 -2.18 -12.12
N THR A 76 -13.88 -1.94 -11.64
CA THR A 76 -12.69 -2.75 -11.91
C THR A 76 -12.05 -3.10 -10.57
N ALA A 77 -11.72 -4.37 -10.34
CA ALA A 77 -10.99 -4.83 -9.16
C ALA A 77 -9.65 -5.46 -9.56
N ARG A 78 -8.60 -5.26 -8.77
CA ARG A 78 -7.28 -5.86 -8.96
C ARG A 78 -6.72 -6.31 -7.62
N TYR A 79 -6.33 -7.58 -7.54
CA TYR A 79 -5.45 -8.04 -6.48
C TYR A 79 -4.03 -7.58 -6.79
N THR A 80 -3.32 -7.14 -5.77
CA THR A 80 -1.95 -6.63 -5.90
C THR A 80 -0.99 -7.50 -5.12
N THR A 81 0.24 -7.54 -5.60
CA THR A 81 1.37 -8.20 -4.95
C THR A 81 2.22 -7.16 -4.23
N ALA A 82 3.05 -7.61 -3.30
CA ALA A 82 4.09 -6.79 -2.72
C ALA A 82 5.27 -6.64 -3.68
N TYR A 83 5.86 -5.46 -3.62
CA TYR A 83 7.07 -5.05 -4.32
C TYR A 83 8.01 -4.40 -3.32
N ASP A 84 9.28 -4.52 -3.61
CA ASP A 84 10.38 -3.89 -2.93
C ASP A 84 10.88 -2.75 -3.83
N ALA A 85 11.19 -1.58 -3.28
CA ALA A 85 11.61 -0.44 -4.08
C ALA A 85 13.07 -0.55 -4.55
N GLY A 86 13.88 -1.35 -3.85
CA GLY A 86 15.32 -1.53 -4.06
C GLY A 86 16.12 -0.32 -3.60
N THR A 87 15.58 0.47 -2.66
CA THR A 87 16.20 1.70 -2.16
C THR A 87 16.93 1.49 -0.86
N GLU A 88 16.54 0.49 -0.07
CA GLU A 88 17.14 0.17 1.23
C GLU A 88 17.18 -1.33 1.47
N GLN A 89 18.18 -1.78 2.23
CA GLN A 89 18.29 -3.16 2.69
C GLN A 89 17.10 -3.52 3.61
N ASN A 90 16.46 -4.66 3.33
CA ASN A 90 15.43 -5.22 4.21
C ASN A 90 16.06 -5.92 5.41
N THR A 91 16.38 -5.15 6.45
CA THR A 91 17.05 -5.69 7.66
C THR A 91 16.09 -6.44 8.59
N GLU A 92 14.78 -6.18 8.49
CA GLU A 92 13.75 -6.68 9.41
C GLU A 92 13.98 -6.30 10.89
N LEU A 93 14.75 -5.23 11.14
CA LEU A 93 14.95 -4.64 12.46
C LEU A 93 13.84 -3.64 12.77
N PHE A 94 13.32 -3.65 14.00
CA PHE A 94 12.27 -2.70 14.39
C PHE A 94 12.70 -1.23 14.20
N ASP A 95 13.98 -0.93 14.43
CA ASP A 95 14.54 0.41 14.29
C ASP A 95 14.70 0.88 12.83
N ASP A 96 14.59 -0.02 11.85
CA ASP A 96 14.70 0.30 10.42
C ASP A 96 13.33 0.34 9.72
N ILE A 97 12.28 -0.07 10.44
CA ILE A 97 10.93 -0.18 9.92
C ILE A 97 10.13 1.11 10.16
N VAL A 98 9.27 1.47 9.21
CA VAL A 98 8.46 2.69 9.27
C VAL A 98 7.65 2.83 10.60
N PRO A 99 7.65 4.00 11.25
CA PRO A 99 7.19 4.19 12.64
C PRO A 99 5.74 3.79 12.98
N PRO A 100 4.75 3.73 12.06
CA PRO A 100 3.44 3.15 12.39
C PRO A 100 3.50 1.66 12.72
N CYS A 101 4.52 0.94 12.26
CA CYS A 101 4.62 -0.50 12.48
C CYS A 101 4.73 -0.85 13.97
N GLN A 102 5.52 -0.10 14.72
CA GLN A 102 5.78 -0.42 16.12
C GLN A 102 4.52 -0.46 16.96
N GLY A 103 3.67 0.55 16.81
CA GLY A 103 2.37 0.60 17.46
C GLY A 103 1.42 -0.48 16.97
N LEU A 104 1.59 -0.99 15.74
CA LEU A 104 0.77 -2.03 15.16
C LEU A 104 1.13 -3.43 15.66
N ILE A 105 2.42 -3.78 15.66
CA ILE A 105 2.86 -5.15 15.92
C ILE A 105 3.45 -5.35 17.31
N GLY A 106 3.52 -4.29 18.11
CA GLY A 106 3.92 -4.34 19.52
C GLY A 106 5.40 -4.58 19.74
N GLY A 107 6.25 -4.12 18.81
CA GLY A 107 7.70 -4.27 18.93
C GLY A 107 8.33 -3.42 20.04
N PRO A 108 9.55 -3.77 20.51
CA PRO A 108 10.38 -2.97 21.40
C PRO A 108 11.13 -1.85 20.66
N GLY A 109 11.36 -0.70 21.30
CA GLY A 109 12.06 0.45 20.68
C GLY A 109 11.14 1.55 20.16
N SER A 110 11.72 2.59 19.52
CA SER A 110 10.96 3.72 18.97
C SER A 110 10.41 3.48 17.56
N GLY A 111 10.85 2.41 16.90
CA GLY A 111 10.67 2.23 15.46
C GLY A 111 11.63 3.12 14.65
N GLY A 112 11.63 2.95 13.34
CA GLY A 112 12.43 3.77 12.42
C GLY A 112 11.95 5.21 12.27
N THR A 113 12.69 5.96 11.47
CA THR A 113 12.53 7.42 11.36
C THR A 113 11.48 7.86 10.34
N GLY A 114 11.05 6.95 9.46
CA GLY A 114 10.19 7.26 8.31
C GLY A 114 10.89 8.10 7.23
N THR A 115 12.20 8.26 7.34
CA THR A 115 13.08 8.85 6.33
C THR A 115 14.14 7.82 5.93
N SER A 116 14.66 7.94 4.72
CA SER A 116 15.66 6.98 4.26
C SER A 116 16.95 7.04 5.07
N ASP A 117 17.51 5.88 5.39
CA ASP A 117 18.79 5.71 6.07
C ASP A 117 19.93 5.52 5.04
N PRO A 118 20.88 6.47 4.94
CA PRO A 118 22.02 6.34 4.03
C PRO A 118 22.90 5.10 4.27
N THR A 119 22.87 4.51 5.47
CA THR A 119 23.64 3.31 5.81
C THR A 119 23.01 2.02 5.29
N LEU A 120 21.69 2.03 5.06
CA LEU A 120 20.94 0.93 4.47
C LEU A 120 20.74 1.09 2.97
N ALA A 121 21.12 2.25 2.40
CA ALA A 121 20.85 2.61 1.02
C ALA A 121 21.34 1.56 0.01
N GLU A 122 20.46 1.22 -0.90
CA GLU A 122 20.72 0.40 -2.08
C GLU A 122 20.46 1.22 -3.35
N ASN A 123 20.93 0.69 -4.49
CA ASN A 123 20.68 1.25 -5.81
C ASN A 123 20.07 0.19 -6.73
N GLY A 124 19.07 -0.50 -6.19
CA GLY A 124 18.32 -1.56 -6.85
C GLY A 124 17.23 -1.05 -7.77
N PHE A 125 16.45 -2.00 -8.29
CA PHE A 125 15.24 -1.74 -9.06
C PHE A 125 14.04 -2.37 -8.38
N ILE A 126 12.86 -1.86 -8.71
CA ILE A 126 11.60 -2.44 -8.24
C ILE A 126 11.54 -3.92 -8.64
N HIS A 127 11.33 -4.79 -7.64
CA HIS A 127 11.18 -6.22 -7.82
C HIS A 127 10.15 -6.79 -6.85
N HIS A 128 9.81 -8.07 -6.96
CA HIS A 128 8.86 -8.69 -6.04
C HIS A 128 9.45 -8.84 -4.65
N HIS A 129 8.75 -8.30 -3.65
CA HIS A 129 9.16 -8.44 -2.26
C HIS A 129 8.99 -9.90 -1.82
N GLN A 130 9.96 -10.40 -1.06
CA GLN A 130 10.01 -11.79 -0.62
C GLN A 130 9.03 -12.12 0.54
N GLY A 131 8.30 -11.13 1.06
CA GLY A 131 7.65 -11.23 2.37
C GLY A 131 8.65 -10.99 3.51
N ILE A 132 8.20 -11.26 4.74
CA ILE A 132 9.08 -11.36 5.91
C ILE A 132 9.73 -12.75 5.89
N VAL A 133 11.06 -12.78 5.89
CA VAL A 133 11.87 -14.00 5.77
C VAL A 133 12.50 -14.46 7.09
N GLY A 134 12.49 -13.62 8.12
CA GLY A 134 12.98 -13.99 9.45
C GLY A 134 14.46 -13.69 9.70
N ASP A 135 14.97 -12.60 9.12
CA ASP A 135 16.39 -12.23 9.16
C ASP A 135 16.81 -11.56 10.48
N ALA A 136 15.89 -10.89 11.18
CA ALA A 136 16.16 -10.23 12.45
C ALA A 136 14.96 -10.27 13.42
N ASP A 137 14.40 -9.12 13.77
CA ASP A 137 13.37 -9.00 14.82
C ASP A 137 12.01 -9.55 14.38
N LEU A 138 11.76 -9.60 13.07
CA LEU A 138 10.50 -10.08 12.51
C LEU A 138 10.55 -11.58 12.18
N ASP A 139 10.12 -12.45 13.09
CA ASP A 139 9.98 -13.86 12.77
C ASP A 139 8.84 -14.14 11.75
N THR A 140 9.09 -15.09 10.84
CA THR A 140 8.13 -15.44 9.77
C THR A 140 6.83 -16.03 10.30
N ALA A 141 6.84 -16.70 11.46
CA ALA A 141 5.63 -17.35 11.99
C ALA A 141 4.63 -16.33 12.52
N THR A 142 5.10 -15.23 13.11
CA THR A 142 4.28 -14.16 13.66
C THR A 142 3.94 -13.09 12.62
N TYR A 143 4.93 -12.63 11.85
CA TYR A 143 4.83 -11.46 10.99
C TYR A 143 4.79 -11.78 9.49
N GLY A 144 4.98 -13.05 9.13
CA GLY A 144 4.96 -13.51 7.74
C GLY A 144 3.64 -13.26 7.03
N TRP A 145 3.74 -12.81 5.78
CA TRP A 145 2.61 -12.61 4.88
C TRP A 145 2.92 -13.14 3.48
N ARG A 146 1.86 -13.36 2.68
CA ARG A 146 1.97 -13.87 1.32
C ARG A 146 1.08 -13.05 0.39
N ASN A 147 1.46 -13.01 -0.88
CA ASN A 147 0.63 -12.42 -1.92
C ASN A 147 -0.71 -13.19 -2.07
N PRO A 148 -1.81 -12.49 -2.41
CA PRO A 148 -1.93 -11.04 -2.61
C PRO A 148 -2.02 -10.25 -1.31
N VAL A 149 -1.49 -9.03 -1.31
CA VAL A 149 -1.41 -8.14 -0.13
C VAL A 149 -2.41 -6.98 -0.16
N ALA A 150 -3.17 -6.79 -1.24
CA ALA A 150 -4.34 -5.93 -1.22
C ALA A 150 -5.28 -6.24 -2.39
N VAL A 151 -6.51 -5.74 -2.29
CA VAL A 151 -7.42 -5.59 -3.43
C VAL A 151 -7.77 -4.12 -3.62
N ILE A 152 -7.60 -3.63 -4.85
CA ILE A 152 -7.96 -2.27 -5.25
C ILE A 152 -9.20 -2.33 -6.12
N VAL A 153 -10.28 -1.72 -5.63
CA VAL A 153 -11.57 -1.63 -6.29
C VAL A 153 -11.84 -0.20 -6.74
N VAL A 154 -12.03 -0.02 -8.04
CA VAL A 154 -12.25 1.28 -8.67
C VAL A 154 -13.63 1.30 -9.29
N LYS A 155 -14.52 2.16 -8.78
CA LYS A 155 -15.90 2.33 -9.26
C LYS A 155 -16.13 3.73 -9.80
N ARG A 156 -16.61 3.84 -11.04
CA ARG A 156 -17.04 5.14 -11.58
C ARG A 156 -18.38 5.53 -10.98
N ILE A 157 -18.46 6.71 -10.38
CA ILE A 157 -19.67 7.19 -9.68
C ILE A 157 -20.35 8.36 -10.38
N ARG A 158 -19.65 9.07 -11.29
CA ARG A 158 -20.22 10.14 -12.13
C ARG A 158 -19.44 10.28 -13.45
#